data_AF-A0AAD3DWE2-F1
#
_entry.id   AF-A0AAD3DWE2-F1
#
_cell.length_a   1.000
_cell.length_b   1.000
_cell.length_c   1.000
_cell.angle_alpha   90.00
_cell.angle_beta   90.00
_cell.angle_gamma   90.00
#
_symmetry.space_group_name_H-M   'P 1'
#
loop_
_entity.id
_entity.type
_entity.pdbx_description
1 polymer ?
#
loop_
_entity_poly.entity_id
_entity_poly.type
_entity_poly.pdbx_seq_one_letter_code
_entity_poly.pdbx_strand_id
1 'polypeptide(L)'
;MSLHLGVLHYSPTLEPFPLLADPAGYEPNTLNITGDEEELRWWVGVLREQVPTVVEKAAASEGGGEAAQRRAQAFGRAFSAHLDRMTSEPGSYGALGLGELFGMREECLREFGFEDVYRLEKERENRAALAVLPDLLRELDSEPLPARLLSLVEGVLAANIFDWGSQACVALYRDGTILDIYRSARLKLAKRPWARDNFDAFAARILEAVGGAEAAGRAPTRPPFRRVMMFIDNSGADAVLGMLPFARELLRMGCEVVLVANSLPAINDITAPELRALLGQVAELCPIIRAAREAAVRVEHATGGHVPPYPGLTPARRTSSALPPSSGGAGTPTGRRSFAVEPPLSQQLQLQQPQPSAAAAAAAAAAAGAGEGAGAGPSSTAAWTASSSTSSMQRKPSTSPFAAAAASPVPSPDPTAPASSHPPAAALPIPAGRPSAHSYPHLPPTTSEGAGTPPPPPAWHAAASDPAVNAPGPKLYVVANGQGSPCLDLRRVPDRLAEACVGVDLLVIEGMGRAIHTNLHATFTCDVLKLAMIKTERLARKLFGGGLYDCICVYATAEEQQQ
;
A
#
# COMPACT_ATOMS: atom_id res chain seq x y z
N MET A 1 31.55 2.21 9.08
CA MET A 1 30.38 1.43 9.54
C MET A 1 29.82 2.11 10.77
N SER A 2 28.70 2.82 10.63
CA SER A 2 27.97 3.41 11.77
C SER A 2 26.90 2.41 12.18
N LEU A 3 27.22 1.55 13.14
CA LEU A 3 26.21 0.73 13.81
C LEU A 3 25.36 1.68 14.67
N HIS A 4 24.13 1.94 14.24
CA HIS A 4 23.13 2.63 15.06
C HIS A 4 22.72 1.68 16.19
N LEU A 5 23.43 1.77 17.32
CA LEU A 5 22.99 1.21 18.59
C LEU A 5 21.64 1.84 18.96
N GLY A 6 20.66 0.97 19.20
CA GLY A 6 19.25 1.31 19.34
C GLY A 6 18.98 2.45 20.32
N VAL A 7 18.47 3.55 19.79
CA VAL A 7 17.59 4.43 20.55
C VAL A 7 16.38 3.58 20.91
N LEU A 8 16.06 3.47 22.21
CA LEU A 8 14.82 2.87 22.71
C LEU A 8 13.67 3.44 21.87
N HIS A 9 13.16 2.61 20.96
CA HIS A 9 12.16 2.98 19.97
C HIS A 9 10.94 3.47 20.76
N TYR A 10 10.52 4.71 20.53
CA TYR A 10 9.14 5.10 20.82
C TYR A 10 8.29 4.19 19.92
N SER A 11 7.87 3.04 20.44
CA SER A 11 6.92 2.20 19.75
C SER A 11 5.60 2.96 19.84
N PRO A 12 5.01 3.44 18.72
CA PRO A 12 3.65 3.93 18.78
C PRO A 12 2.81 2.86 19.45
N THR A 13 1.93 3.25 20.37
CA THR A 13 0.97 2.31 20.93
C THR A 13 0.13 1.80 19.77
N LEU A 14 0.30 0.52 19.46
CA LEU A 14 -0.46 -0.15 18.41
C LEU A 14 -1.71 -0.76 19.06
N GLU A 15 -2.86 -0.47 18.49
CA GLU A 15 -4.15 -0.98 18.95
C GLU A 15 -4.95 -1.58 17.79
N PRO A 16 -5.92 -2.47 18.04
CA PRO A 16 -6.84 -2.93 17.01
C PRO A 16 -7.59 -1.74 16.40
N PHE A 17 -7.86 -1.80 15.09
CA PHE A 17 -8.59 -0.72 14.42
C PHE A 17 -9.99 -0.55 15.03
N PRO A 18 -10.32 0.64 15.58
CA PRO A 18 -11.52 0.80 16.42
C PRO A 18 -12.87 0.55 15.73
N LEU A 19 -12.91 0.59 14.40
CA LEU A 19 -14.15 0.40 13.64
C LEU A 19 -14.39 -1.06 13.25
N LEU A 20 -13.50 -2.00 13.58
CA LEU A 20 -13.75 -3.43 13.36
C LEU A 20 -14.93 -3.89 14.23
N ALA A 21 -15.89 -4.60 13.62
CA ALA A 21 -17.05 -5.12 14.35
C ALA A 21 -16.67 -6.27 15.31
N ASP A 22 -15.74 -7.14 14.89
CA ASP A 22 -15.14 -8.18 15.71
C ASP A 22 -13.61 -8.15 15.60
N PRO A 23 -12.93 -7.36 16.46
CA PRO A 23 -11.47 -7.29 16.45
C PRO A 23 -10.78 -8.62 16.80
N ALA A 24 -11.46 -9.53 17.51
CA ALA A 24 -10.87 -10.80 17.93
C ALA A 24 -10.92 -11.85 16.82
N GLY A 25 -12.01 -11.86 16.03
CA GLY A 25 -12.19 -12.72 14.87
C GLY A 25 -11.71 -12.13 13.53
N TYR A 26 -11.17 -10.91 13.53
CA TYR A 26 -10.72 -10.24 12.31
C TYR A 26 -9.55 -10.99 11.64
N GLU A 27 -9.81 -11.49 10.43
CA GLU A 27 -8.82 -12.03 9.51
C GLU A 27 -8.65 -11.05 8.34
N PRO A 28 -7.49 -10.40 8.19
CA PRO A 28 -7.26 -9.50 7.05
C PRO A 28 -7.30 -10.26 5.73
N ASN A 29 -6.77 -11.48 5.65
CA ASN A 29 -6.53 -12.17 4.38
C ASN A 29 -7.80 -12.79 3.79
N THR A 30 -8.08 -12.47 2.53
CA THR A 30 -9.18 -13.10 1.79
C THR A 30 -8.84 -14.52 1.35
N LEU A 31 -7.57 -14.77 1.06
CA LEU A 31 -7.07 -16.09 0.68
C LEU A 31 -6.14 -16.65 1.76
N ASN A 32 -6.33 -17.92 2.11
CA ASN A 32 -5.37 -18.67 2.89
C ASN A 32 -4.28 -19.23 1.96
N ILE A 33 -3.16 -18.51 1.84
CA ILE A 33 -2.06 -18.91 0.94
C ILE A 33 -1.29 -20.11 1.51
N THR A 34 -1.05 -20.15 2.83
CA THR A 34 -0.34 -21.30 3.43
C THR A 34 -1.12 -22.61 3.32
N GLY A 35 -2.46 -22.56 3.39
CA GLY A 35 -3.32 -23.74 3.33
C GLY A 35 -3.66 -24.23 1.93
N ASP A 36 -3.39 -23.42 0.89
CA ASP A 36 -3.71 -23.73 -0.51
C ASP A 36 -2.41 -23.79 -1.33
N GLU A 37 -1.89 -25.01 -1.52
CA GLU A 37 -0.62 -25.26 -2.21
C GLU A 37 -0.62 -24.74 -3.66
N GLU A 38 -1.78 -24.73 -4.32
CA GLU A 38 -1.91 -24.21 -5.68
C GLU A 38 -1.76 -22.69 -5.69
N GLU A 39 -2.41 -22.00 -4.75
CA GLU A 39 -2.26 -20.56 -4.57
C GLU A 39 -0.83 -20.18 -4.20
N LEU A 40 -0.22 -20.86 -3.22
CA LEU A 40 1.16 -20.59 -2.82
C LEU A 40 2.11 -20.70 -4.01
N ARG A 41 2.03 -21.81 -4.76
CA ARG A 41 2.88 -22.02 -5.94
C ARG A 41 2.66 -20.94 -6.99
N TRP A 42 1.41 -20.55 -7.23
CA TRP A 42 1.08 -19.54 -8.23
C TRP A 42 1.62 -18.16 -7.84
N TRP A 43 1.35 -17.70 -6.62
CA TRP A 43 1.79 -16.38 -6.14
C TRP A 43 3.31 -16.28 -5.99
N VAL A 44 3.97 -17.32 -5.51
CA VAL A 44 5.45 -17.39 -5.49
C VAL A 44 6.01 -17.35 -6.91
N GLY A 45 5.36 -18.03 -7.87
CA GLY A 45 5.72 -17.94 -9.28
C GLY A 45 5.64 -16.51 -9.83
N VAL A 46 4.52 -15.81 -9.59
CA VAL A 46 4.33 -14.41 -9.99
C VAL A 46 5.41 -13.50 -9.40
N LEU A 47 5.69 -13.62 -8.10
CA LEU A 47 6.72 -12.82 -7.44
C LEU A 47 8.12 -13.10 -8.01
N ARG A 48 8.41 -14.37 -8.32
CA ARG A 48 9.69 -14.78 -8.92
C ARG A 48 9.90 -14.18 -10.29
N GLU A 49 8.86 -14.16 -11.13
CA GLU A 49 8.90 -13.55 -12.45
C GLU A 49 9.13 -12.03 -12.39
N GLN A 50 8.69 -11.38 -11.31
CA GLN A 50 8.87 -9.93 -11.11
C GLN A 50 10.26 -9.53 -10.61
N VAL A 51 11.04 -10.46 -10.03
CA VAL A 51 12.35 -10.13 -9.40
C VAL A 51 13.27 -9.34 -10.33
N PRO A 52 13.50 -9.72 -11.60
CA PRO A 52 14.41 -8.98 -12.47
C PRO A 52 13.97 -7.52 -12.66
N THR A 53 12.67 -7.29 -12.84
CA THR A 53 12.10 -5.94 -13.00
C THR A 53 12.29 -5.09 -11.74
N VAL A 54 12.07 -5.68 -10.56
CA VAL A 54 12.24 -4.96 -9.28
C VAL A 54 13.72 -4.66 -9.03
N VAL A 55 14.63 -5.57 -9.38
CA VAL A 55 16.09 -5.34 -9.31
C VAL A 55 16.50 -4.17 -10.20
N GLU A 56 15.99 -4.12 -11.44
CA GLU A 56 16.26 -3.00 -12.36
C GLU A 56 15.75 -1.68 -11.79
N LYS A 57 14.50 -1.65 -11.31
CA LYS A 57 13.90 -0.47 -10.68
C LYS A 57 14.69 0.00 -9.46
N ALA A 58 15.07 -0.91 -8.58
CA ALA A 58 15.87 -0.60 -7.39
C ALA A 58 17.23 0.01 -7.75
N ALA A 59 17.91 -0.54 -8.76
CA ALA A 59 19.17 0.04 -9.22
C ALA A 59 18.96 1.45 -9.81
N ALA A 60 17.91 1.63 -10.61
CA ALA A 60 17.60 2.90 -11.26
C ALA A 60 17.17 4.00 -10.28
N SER A 61 16.46 3.66 -9.19
CA SER A 61 15.99 4.64 -8.20
C SER A 61 17.14 5.38 -7.49
N GLU A 62 18.31 4.75 -7.41
CA GLU A 62 19.55 5.27 -6.83
C GLU A 62 20.56 5.75 -7.90
N GLY A 63 20.09 6.05 -9.11
CA GLY A 63 20.91 6.59 -10.21
C GLY A 63 21.70 5.55 -11.01
N GLY A 64 21.51 4.26 -10.77
CA GLY A 64 22.03 3.17 -11.61
C GLY A 64 23.54 2.91 -11.50
N GLY A 65 24.23 3.53 -10.54
CA GLY A 65 25.67 3.31 -10.33
C GLY A 65 26.02 1.90 -9.85
N GLU A 66 27.29 1.50 -9.96
CA GLU A 66 27.70 0.13 -9.62
C GLU A 66 27.33 -0.30 -8.20
N ALA A 67 27.41 0.60 -7.22
CA ALA A 67 27.05 0.30 -5.84
C ALA A 67 25.55 -0.02 -5.70
N ALA A 68 24.68 0.74 -6.39
CA ALA A 68 23.25 0.48 -6.43
C ALA A 68 22.94 -0.85 -7.13
N GLN A 69 23.58 -1.11 -8.27
CA GLN A 69 23.44 -2.38 -8.99
C GLN A 69 23.84 -3.59 -8.13
N ARG A 70 24.97 -3.51 -7.41
CA ARG A 70 25.40 -4.59 -6.51
C ARG A 70 24.40 -4.85 -5.39
N ARG A 71 23.85 -3.81 -4.76
CA ARG A 71 22.82 -3.95 -3.73
C ARG A 71 21.53 -4.53 -4.31
N ALA A 72 21.09 -4.05 -5.47
CA ALA A 72 19.88 -4.54 -6.13
C ALA A 72 20.00 -6.02 -6.51
N GLN A 73 21.15 -6.45 -7.04
CA GLN A 73 21.40 -7.87 -7.31
C GLN A 73 21.44 -8.71 -6.03
N ALA A 74 21.98 -8.17 -4.93
CA ALA A 74 21.98 -8.85 -3.63
C ALA A 74 20.55 -9.01 -3.08
N PHE A 75 19.73 -7.96 -3.17
CA PHE A 75 18.29 -8.02 -2.92
C PHE A 75 17.62 -9.14 -3.73
N GLY A 76 17.83 -9.16 -5.05
CA GLY A 76 17.19 -10.14 -5.93
C GLY A 76 17.55 -11.58 -5.56
N ARG A 77 18.80 -11.84 -5.17
CA ARG A 77 19.23 -13.17 -4.68
C ARG A 77 18.60 -13.51 -3.33
N ALA A 78 18.59 -12.58 -2.38
CA ALA A 78 18.02 -12.81 -1.05
C ALA A 78 16.51 -13.07 -1.13
N PHE A 79 15.77 -12.22 -1.85
CA PHE A 79 14.34 -12.40 -2.04
C PHE A 79 14.01 -13.70 -2.78
N SER A 80 14.77 -14.06 -3.82
CA SER A 80 14.60 -15.37 -4.49
C SER A 80 14.80 -16.55 -3.53
N ALA A 81 15.79 -16.47 -2.63
CA ALA A 81 16.02 -17.51 -1.63
C ALA A 81 14.87 -17.61 -0.62
N HIS A 82 14.26 -16.49 -0.24
CA HIS A 82 13.05 -16.50 0.59
C HIS A 82 11.88 -17.21 -0.13
N LEU A 83 11.66 -16.89 -1.41
CA LEU A 83 10.66 -17.54 -2.26
C LEU A 83 10.91 -19.06 -2.44
N ASP A 84 12.18 -19.46 -2.60
CA ASP A 84 12.58 -20.87 -2.64
C ASP A 84 12.22 -21.59 -1.35
N ARG A 85 12.55 -20.98 -0.20
CA ARG A 85 12.24 -21.54 1.12
C ARG A 85 10.74 -21.70 1.35
N MET A 86 9.92 -20.74 0.94
CA MET A 86 8.46 -20.85 1.03
C MET A 86 7.92 -22.03 0.23
N THR A 87 8.56 -22.35 -0.89
CA THR A 87 8.16 -23.47 -1.76
C THR A 87 8.63 -24.82 -1.20
N SER A 88 9.87 -24.88 -0.71
CA SER A 88 10.46 -26.13 -0.20
C SER A 88 10.01 -26.50 1.22
N GLU A 89 9.68 -25.49 2.04
CA GLU A 89 9.30 -25.63 3.43
C GLU A 89 8.02 -24.80 3.71
N PRO A 90 6.83 -25.32 3.31
CA PRO A 90 5.56 -24.66 3.59
C PRO A 90 5.37 -24.42 5.09
N GLY A 91 4.99 -23.20 5.48
CA GLY A 91 4.82 -22.80 6.88
C GLY A 91 6.09 -22.27 7.58
N SER A 92 7.23 -22.21 6.89
CA SER A 92 8.48 -21.61 7.41
C SER A 92 8.35 -20.14 7.85
N TYR A 93 7.31 -19.45 7.39
CA TYR A 93 6.98 -18.06 7.75
C TYR A 93 5.63 -17.95 8.51
N GLY A 94 5.10 -19.06 9.01
CA GLY A 94 3.78 -19.12 9.65
C GLY A 94 2.62 -19.06 8.67
N ALA A 95 1.48 -18.55 9.14
CA ALA A 95 0.33 -18.29 8.30
C ALA A 95 0.61 -17.08 7.39
N LEU A 96 0.58 -17.32 6.07
CA LEU A 96 0.81 -16.33 5.03
C LEU A 96 -0.51 -16.05 4.33
N GLY A 97 -0.81 -14.78 4.18
CA GLY A 97 -1.63 -14.29 3.09
C GLY A 97 -0.83 -13.44 2.12
N LEU A 98 -1.55 -12.77 1.22
CA LEU A 98 -0.93 -11.90 0.22
C LEU A 98 -0.28 -10.67 0.86
N GLY A 99 -0.82 -10.18 1.98
CA GLY A 99 -0.25 -9.04 2.68
C GLY A 99 1.15 -9.33 3.21
N GLU A 100 1.36 -10.50 3.81
CA GLU A 100 2.67 -10.93 4.30
C GLU A 100 3.65 -11.19 3.15
N LEU A 101 3.20 -11.80 2.04
CA LEU A 101 4.04 -12.04 0.87
C LEU A 101 4.55 -10.74 0.21
N PHE A 102 3.65 -9.77 -0.01
CA PHE A 102 4.06 -8.49 -0.58
C PHE A 102 4.87 -7.65 0.42
N GLY A 103 4.51 -7.70 1.71
CA GLY A 103 5.27 -7.05 2.78
C GLY A 103 6.73 -7.53 2.82
N MET A 104 6.97 -8.84 2.70
CA MET A 104 8.33 -9.40 2.66
C MET A 104 9.19 -8.82 1.53
N ARG A 105 8.61 -8.58 0.34
CA ARG A 105 9.34 -7.95 -0.76
C ARG A 105 9.78 -6.53 -0.40
N GLU A 106 8.88 -5.73 0.17
CA GLU A 106 9.18 -4.35 0.58
C GLU A 106 10.18 -4.31 1.75
N GLU A 107 10.11 -5.26 2.68
CA GLU A 107 11.09 -5.42 3.76
C GLU A 107 12.48 -5.75 3.23
N CYS A 108 12.58 -6.67 2.27
CA CYS A 108 13.84 -6.99 1.61
C CYS A 108 14.41 -5.74 0.92
N LEU A 109 13.63 -4.99 0.14
CA LEU A 109 14.10 -3.75 -0.50
C LEU A 109 14.70 -2.78 0.52
N ARG A 110 14.00 -2.54 1.62
CA ARG A 110 14.45 -1.66 2.71
C ARG A 110 15.73 -2.16 3.39
N GLU A 111 15.85 -3.47 3.64
CA GLU A 111 17.05 -4.06 4.22
C GLU A 111 18.29 -3.85 3.34
N PHE A 112 18.12 -3.89 2.01
CA PHE A 112 19.20 -3.60 1.06
C PHE A 112 19.38 -2.09 0.77
N GLY A 113 18.72 -1.22 1.53
CA GLY A 113 18.89 0.22 1.49
C GLY A 113 18.14 0.92 0.35
N PHE A 114 17.06 0.31 -0.14
CA PHE A 114 16.13 0.95 -1.08
C PHE A 114 14.85 1.36 -0.35
N GLU A 115 14.71 2.65 -0.08
CA GLU A 115 13.56 3.18 0.67
C GLU A 115 12.31 3.29 -0.17
N ASP A 116 12.43 3.80 -1.40
CA ASP A 116 11.32 3.98 -2.34
C ASP A 116 11.80 3.84 -3.79
N VAL A 117 11.59 2.65 -4.37
CA VAL A 117 12.01 2.37 -5.74
C VAL A 117 11.07 2.93 -6.80
N TYR A 118 9.90 3.45 -6.40
CA TYR A 118 8.86 3.99 -7.29
C TYR A 118 8.72 5.52 -7.19
N ARG A 119 9.50 6.18 -6.33
CA ARG A 119 9.39 7.63 -6.06
C ARG A 119 9.32 8.48 -7.33
N LEU A 120 10.22 8.23 -8.30
CA LEU A 120 10.30 9.02 -9.53
C LEU A 120 9.08 8.79 -10.43
N GLU A 121 8.58 7.56 -10.52
CA GLU A 121 7.33 7.27 -11.21
C GLU A 121 6.15 7.97 -10.55
N LYS A 122 6.01 7.85 -9.22
CA LYS A 122 4.94 8.52 -8.45
C LYS A 122 4.95 10.03 -8.66
N GLU A 123 6.11 10.68 -8.57
CA GLU A 123 6.26 12.12 -8.82
C GLU A 123 5.85 12.51 -10.25
N ARG A 124 6.24 11.71 -11.25
CA ARG A 124 5.87 11.95 -12.65
C ARG A 124 4.37 11.81 -12.87
N GLU A 125 3.77 10.77 -12.33
CA GLU A 125 2.34 10.48 -12.47
C GLU A 125 1.49 11.53 -11.76
N ASN A 126 1.87 11.92 -10.53
CA ASN A 126 1.22 13.00 -9.80
C ASN A 126 1.20 14.29 -10.62
N ARG A 127 2.34 14.66 -11.22
CA ARG A 127 2.43 15.88 -12.05
C ARG A 127 1.54 15.80 -13.29
N ALA A 128 1.51 14.66 -13.97
CA ALA A 128 0.68 14.46 -15.14
C ALA A 128 -0.82 14.53 -14.80
N ALA A 129 -1.23 13.93 -13.69
CA ALA A 129 -2.61 13.95 -13.23
C ALA A 129 -3.03 15.35 -12.74
N LEU A 130 -2.17 16.06 -12.01
CA LEU A 130 -2.44 17.43 -11.56
C LEU A 130 -2.70 18.39 -12.72
N ALA A 131 -2.01 18.20 -13.86
CA ALA A 131 -2.17 19.05 -15.03
C ALA A 131 -3.59 19.02 -15.63
N VAL A 132 -4.32 17.90 -15.47
CA VAL A 132 -5.67 17.72 -16.03
C VAL A 132 -6.79 17.81 -14.98
N LEU A 133 -6.44 17.84 -13.70
CA LEU A 133 -7.39 17.89 -12.60
C LEU A 133 -8.41 19.05 -12.72
N PRO A 134 -8.03 20.30 -13.05
CA PRO A 134 -8.99 21.40 -13.14
C PRO A 134 -10.11 21.15 -14.18
N ASP A 135 -9.78 20.51 -15.30
CA ASP A 135 -10.74 20.20 -16.35
C ASP A 135 -11.69 19.09 -15.92
N LEU A 136 -11.19 18.06 -15.25
CA LEU A 136 -12.03 17.01 -14.67
C LEU A 136 -12.99 17.58 -13.61
N LEU A 137 -12.52 18.45 -12.71
CA LEU A 137 -13.37 19.05 -11.69
C LEU A 137 -14.50 19.88 -12.32
N ARG A 138 -14.22 20.61 -13.41
CA ARG A 138 -15.23 21.39 -14.13
C ARG A 138 -16.26 20.50 -14.83
N GLU A 139 -15.82 19.38 -15.41
CA GLU A 139 -16.68 18.36 -16.01
C GLU A 139 -17.64 17.79 -14.96
N LEU A 140 -17.11 17.31 -13.84
CA LEU A 140 -17.89 16.76 -12.74
C LEU A 140 -18.88 17.79 -12.16
N ASP A 141 -18.46 19.04 -11.96
CA ASP A 141 -19.33 20.09 -11.41
C ASP A 141 -20.53 20.43 -12.32
N SER A 142 -20.44 20.13 -13.62
CA SER A 142 -21.53 20.34 -14.58
C SER A 142 -22.60 19.25 -14.55
N GLU A 143 -22.29 18.09 -13.94
CA GLU A 143 -23.20 16.97 -13.87
C GLU A 143 -24.22 17.10 -12.72
N PRO A 144 -25.48 16.66 -12.92
CA PRO A 144 -26.44 16.57 -11.84
C PRO A 144 -25.99 15.51 -10.82
N LEU A 145 -26.29 15.73 -9.55
CA LEU A 145 -25.77 14.91 -8.44
C LEU A 145 -25.87 13.38 -8.66
N PRO A 146 -26.99 12.79 -9.11
CA PRO A 146 -27.04 11.34 -9.36
C PRO A 146 -26.00 10.85 -10.37
N ALA A 147 -25.83 11.58 -11.49
CA ALA A 147 -24.84 11.24 -12.51
C ALA A 147 -23.42 11.52 -12.00
N ARG A 148 -23.23 12.64 -11.29
CA ARG A 148 -21.96 13.04 -10.69
C ARG A 148 -21.44 11.99 -9.71
N LEU A 149 -22.31 11.42 -8.86
CA LEU A 149 -21.94 10.35 -7.94
C LEU A 149 -21.46 9.09 -8.68
N LEU A 150 -22.13 8.71 -9.77
CA LEU A 150 -21.71 7.58 -10.58
C LEU A 150 -20.35 7.84 -11.23
N SER A 151 -20.19 9.02 -11.85
CA SER A 151 -18.94 9.48 -12.45
C SER A 151 -17.76 9.49 -11.49
N LEU A 152 -18.00 9.83 -10.22
CA LEU A 152 -16.97 9.82 -9.17
C LEU A 152 -16.57 8.38 -8.79
N VAL A 153 -17.53 7.47 -8.61
CA VAL A 153 -17.24 6.06 -8.29
C VAL A 153 -16.56 5.36 -9.47
N GLU A 154 -17.06 5.56 -10.69
CA GLU A 154 -16.39 5.12 -11.91
C GLU A 154 -14.99 5.72 -12.02
N GLY A 155 -14.83 6.96 -11.59
CA GLY A 155 -13.55 7.64 -11.55
C GLY A 155 -12.52 6.96 -10.65
N VAL A 156 -12.91 6.62 -9.42
CA VAL A 156 -12.08 5.83 -8.50
C VAL A 156 -11.69 4.49 -9.12
N LEU A 157 -12.66 3.75 -9.65
CA LEU A 157 -12.40 2.44 -10.28
C LEU A 157 -11.53 2.55 -11.55
N ALA A 158 -11.74 3.59 -12.36
CA ALA A 158 -10.98 3.86 -13.57
C ALA A 158 -9.54 4.25 -13.25
N ALA A 159 -9.36 5.10 -12.24
CA ALA A 159 -8.06 5.63 -11.86
C ALA A 159 -7.11 4.52 -11.36
N ASN A 160 -7.66 3.48 -10.73
CA ASN A 160 -6.92 2.29 -10.33
C ASN A 160 -6.46 1.41 -11.52
N ILE A 161 -7.01 1.58 -12.74
CA ILE A 161 -6.47 0.95 -13.97
C ILE A 161 -5.07 1.46 -14.29
N PHE A 162 -4.78 2.72 -13.94
CA PHE A 162 -3.55 3.41 -14.31
C PHE A 162 -2.39 3.01 -13.39
N ASP A 163 -2.03 1.73 -13.42
CA ASP A 163 -0.73 1.26 -12.99
C ASP A 163 0.21 1.36 -14.21
N TRP A 164 0.97 2.47 -14.30
CA TRP A 164 1.78 2.82 -15.48
C TRP A 164 2.92 1.83 -15.75
N GLY A 165 3.09 0.81 -14.91
CA GLY A 165 3.98 -0.33 -15.15
C GLY A 165 3.41 -1.39 -16.11
N SER A 166 2.11 -1.39 -16.42
CA SER A 166 1.50 -2.39 -17.30
C SER A 166 1.63 -2.01 -18.79
N GLN A 167 1.89 -2.99 -19.66
CA GLN A 167 1.95 -2.76 -21.12
C GLN A 167 0.63 -2.19 -21.69
N ALA A 168 -0.50 -2.43 -21.01
CA ALA A 168 -1.80 -1.87 -21.37
C ALA A 168 -1.82 -0.33 -21.22
N CYS A 169 -1.20 0.22 -20.17
CA CYS A 169 -1.06 1.67 -20.01
C CYS A 169 -0.11 2.30 -21.04
N VAL A 170 0.99 1.61 -21.39
CA VAL A 170 1.96 2.11 -22.39
C VAL A 170 1.33 2.21 -23.79
N ALA A 171 0.46 1.28 -24.17
CA ALA A 171 -0.25 1.34 -25.45
C ALA A 171 -1.23 2.53 -25.50
N LEU A 172 -1.90 2.84 -24.39
CA LEU A 172 -2.87 3.94 -24.30
C LEU A 172 -2.24 5.33 -24.48
N TYR A 173 -0.95 5.51 -24.18
CA TYR A 173 -0.22 6.77 -24.43
C TYR A 173 -0.06 7.14 -25.90
N ARG A 174 -0.16 6.17 -26.81
CA ARG A 174 -0.04 6.47 -28.25
C ARG A 174 -1.29 7.18 -28.80
N ASP A 175 -2.41 7.11 -28.09
CA ASP A 175 -3.74 7.42 -28.64
C ASP A 175 -4.44 8.64 -27.99
N GLY A 176 -3.87 9.30 -26.97
CA GLY A 176 -4.51 10.48 -26.34
C GLY A 176 -3.84 11.05 -25.09
N THR A 177 -4.43 12.10 -24.50
CA THR A 177 -3.96 12.66 -23.22
C THR A 177 -4.34 11.75 -22.04
N ILE A 178 -3.69 11.91 -20.87
CA ILE A 178 -4.04 11.17 -19.64
C ILE A 178 -5.55 11.27 -19.31
N LEU A 179 -6.16 12.44 -19.57
CA LEU A 179 -7.58 12.66 -19.35
C LEU A 179 -8.46 11.90 -20.35
N ASP A 180 -8.03 11.77 -21.61
CA ASP A 180 -8.77 11.01 -22.62
C ASP A 180 -8.76 9.52 -22.34
N ILE A 181 -7.63 9.00 -21.84
CA ILE A 181 -7.52 7.62 -21.41
C ILE A 181 -8.42 7.39 -20.20
N TYR A 182 -8.41 8.32 -19.23
CA TYR A 182 -9.26 8.26 -18.04
C TYR A 182 -10.75 8.27 -18.40
N ARG A 183 -11.17 9.13 -19.33
CA ARG A 183 -12.54 9.13 -19.89
C ARG A 183 -12.87 7.83 -20.58
N SER A 184 -11.97 7.31 -21.40
CA SER A 184 -12.16 6.05 -22.13
C SER A 184 -12.30 4.86 -21.18
N ALA A 185 -11.53 4.87 -20.09
CA ALA A 185 -11.63 3.89 -19.01
C ALA A 185 -13.00 3.98 -18.30
N ARG A 186 -13.44 5.17 -17.89
CA ARG A 186 -14.77 5.40 -17.31
C ARG A 186 -15.89 4.89 -18.23
N LEU A 187 -15.84 5.18 -19.53
CA LEU A 187 -16.84 4.72 -20.50
C LEU A 187 -16.92 3.19 -20.62
N LYS A 188 -15.79 2.47 -20.47
CA LYS A 188 -15.80 1.01 -20.44
C LYS A 188 -16.39 0.48 -19.14
N LEU A 189 -16.11 1.15 -18.02
CA LEU A 189 -16.63 0.82 -16.69
C LEU A 189 -18.11 1.15 -16.50
N ALA A 190 -18.67 2.08 -17.27
CA ALA A 190 -20.10 2.44 -17.21
C ALA A 190 -21.06 1.28 -17.56
N LYS A 191 -20.53 0.14 -18.03
CA LYS A 191 -21.31 -1.08 -18.28
C LYS A 191 -21.57 -1.84 -16.97
N ARG A 192 -22.51 -1.33 -16.18
CA ARG A 192 -23.09 -2.03 -15.03
C ARG A 192 -24.00 -3.21 -15.48
N PRO A 193 -24.17 -4.26 -14.68
CA PRO A 193 -23.63 -4.43 -13.33
C PRO A 193 -22.14 -4.77 -13.31
N TRP A 194 -21.42 -4.26 -12.32
CA TRP A 194 -20.09 -4.75 -11.97
C TRP A 194 -20.16 -6.12 -11.27
N ALA A 195 -19.01 -6.79 -11.07
CA ALA A 195 -18.97 -8.12 -10.44
C ALA A 195 -19.57 -8.13 -9.03
N ARG A 196 -19.41 -7.03 -8.29
CA ARG A 196 -20.27 -6.66 -7.16
C ARG A 196 -20.68 -5.20 -7.34
N ASP A 197 -21.97 -4.93 -7.29
CA ASP A 197 -22.51 -3.62 -7.64
C ASP A 197 -23.60 -3.19 -6.66
N ASN A 198 -23.18 -2.52 -5.60
CA ASN A 198 -24.05 -1.90 -4.60
C ASN A 198 -24.07 -0.36 -4.74
N PHE A 199 -23.70 0.16 -5.92
CA PHE A 199 -23.66 1.61 -6.14
C PHE A 199 -25.01 2.28 -5.89
N ASP A 200 -26.11 1.67 -6.33
CA ASP A 200 -27.43 2.28 -6.20
C ASP A 200 -27.84 2.45 -4.73
N ALA A 201 -27.46 1.51 -3.85
CA ALA A 201 -27.70 1.62 -2.41
C ALA A 201 -26.89 2.76 -1.79
N PHE A 202 -25.61 2.87 -2.15
CA PHE A 202 -24.75 3.98 -1.73
C PHE A 202 -25.28 5.34 -2.23
N ALA A 203 -25.67 5.41 -3.50
CA ALA A 203 -26.21 6.63 -4.10
C ALA A 203 -27.54 7.04 -3.44
N ALA A 204 -28.44 6.09 -3.19
CA ALA A 204 -29.70 6.34 -2.48
C ALA A 204 -29.45 6.95 -1.10
N ARG A 205 -28.50 6.40 -0.32
CA ARG A 205 -28.12 6.91 1.00
C ARG A 205 -27.67 8.38 0.98
N ILE A 206 -26.96 8.81 -0.07
CA ILE A 206 -26.57 10.22 -0.25
C ILE A 206 -27.77 11.06 -0.69
N LEU A 207 -28.50 10.61 -1.70
CA LEU A 207 -29.63 11.35 -2.28
C LEU A 207 -30.75 11.60 -1.26
N GLU A 208 -31.03 10.65 -0.37
CA GLU A 208 -31.97 10.83 0.73
C GLU A 208 -31.53 11.93 1.71
N ALA A 209 -30.22 12.05 1.94
CA ALA A 209 -29.68 13.02 2.88
C ALA A 209 -29.61 14.45 2.30
N VAL A 210 -29.24 14.60 1.02
CA VAL A 210 -28.93 15.92 0.43
C VAL A 210 -29.67 16.26 -0.85
N GLY A 211 -30.39 15.32 -1.48
CA GLY A 211 -30.99 15.50 -2.81
C GLY A 211 -31.97 16.68 -2.89
N GLY A 212 -32.79 16.87 -1.86
CA GLY A 212 -33.72 18.01 -1.77
C GLY A 212 -33.04 19.36 -1.51
N ALA A 213 -31.82 19.37 -0.97
CA ALA A 213 -31.01 20.59 -0.83
C ALA A 213 -30.32 20.94 -2.15
N GLU A 214 -29.72 19.93 -2.81
CA GLU A 214 -29.05 20.09 -4.09
C GLU A 214 -30.02 20.55 -5.19
N ALA A 215 -31.22 19.95 -5.28
CA ALA A 215 -32.24 20.34 -6.26
C ALA A 215 -32.73 21.79 -6.07
N ALA A 216 -32.62 22.32 -4.86
CA ALA A 216 -32.97 23.70 -4.51
C ALA A 216 -31.77 24.66 -4.57
N GLY A 217 -30.58 24.20 -5.00
CA GLY A 217 -29.38 25.03 -5.09
C GLY A 217 -28.88 25.56 -3.75
N ARG A 218 -29.20 24.88 -2.64
CA ARG A 218 -28.85 25.28 -1.28
C ARG A 218 -27.89 24.29 -0.63
N ALA A 219 -27.11 24.76 0.34
CA ALA A 219 -26.31 23.88 1.18
C ALA A 219 -27.22 22.91 1.98
N PRO A 220 -26.83 21.63 2.13
CA PRO A 220 -27.59 20.69 2.94
C PRO A 220 -27.56 21.10 4.42
N THR A 221 -28.66 20.85 5.13
CA THR A 221 -28.78 21.18 6.57
C THR A 221 -27.97 20.22 7.44
N ARG A 222 -27.70 19.00 6.94
CA ARG A 222 -26.84 17.99 7.54
C ARG A 222 -26.07 17.28 6.43
N PRO A 223 -24.81 16.87 6.67
CA PRO A 223 -24.08 16.08 5.70
C PRO A 223 -24.65 14.65 5.62
N PRO A 224 -24.41 13.92 4.52
CA PRO A 224 -24.82 12.52 4.41
C PRO A 224 -24.09 11.65 5.44
N PHE A 225 -22.85 12.02 5.79
CA PHE A 225 -21.99 11.36 6.77
C PHE A 225 -21.29 12.44 7.61
N ARG A 226 -21.09 12.19 8.91
CA ARG A 226 -20.37 13.15 9.78
C ARG A 226 -18.90 13.20 9.40
N ARG A 227 -18.25 12.04 9.41
CA ARG A 227 -16.83 11.87 9.10
C ARG A 227 -16.64 10.64 8.24
N VAL A 228 -15.97 10.83 7.11
CA VAL A 228 -15.60 9.77 6.18
C VAL A 228 -14.11 9.49 6.31
N MET A 229 -13.74 8.24 6.55
CA MET A 229 -12.34 7.79 6.56
C MET A 229 -12.05 7.03 5.27
N MET A 230 -11.03 7.45 4.51
CA MET A 230 -10.75 6.92 3.17
C MET A 230 -9.33 6.38 3.10
N PHE A 231 -9.17 5.06 2.98
CA PHE A 231 -7.88 4.42 2.73
C PHE A 231 -7.56 4.49 1.24
N ILE A 232 -6.47 5.18 0.88
CA ILE A 232 -6.04 5.42 -0.50
C ILE A 232 -4.97 4.39 -0.89
N ASP A 233 -5.08 3.86 -2.11
CA ASP A 233 -4.14 2.91 -2.73
C ASP A 233 -2.95 3.66 -3.35
N ASN A 234 -3.04 4.05 -4.62
CA ASN A 234 -1.87 4.48 -5.40
C ASN A 234 -1.72 6.01 -5.50
N SER A 235 -0.49 6.43 -5.82
CA SER A 235 -0.22 7.78 -6.32
C SER A 235 -0.74 7.98 -7.75
N GLY A 236 -0.54 9.16 -8.31
CA GLY A 236 -0.83 9.43 -9.71
C GLY A 236 -2.31 9.66 -9.97
N ALA A 237 -2.82 9.09 -11.05
CA ALA A 237 -4.22 9.24 -11.45
C ALA A 237 -5.18 8.73 -10.38
N ASP A 238 -4.83 7.67 -9.66
CA ASP A 238 -5.63 7.07 -8.59
C ASP A 238 -6.00 8.08 -7.49
N ALA A 239 -4.99 8.56 -6.76
CA ALA A 239 -5.18 9.63 -5.80
C ALA A 239 -5.76 10.91 -6.44
N VAL A 240 -5.15 11.41 -7.52
CA VAL A 240 -5.41 12.77 -8.02
C VAL A 240 -6.74 12.90 -8.77
N LEU A 241 -7.12 11.91 -9.59
CA LEU A 241 -8.29 11.94 -10.47
C LEU A 241 -9.44 11.06 -9.96
N GLY A 242 -9.17 10.08 -9.10
CA GLY A 242 -10.18 9.24 -8.46
C GLY A 242 -10.54 9.71 -7.06
N MET A 243 -9.65 9.44 -6.10
CA MET A 243 -9.96 9.58 -4.67
C MET A 243 -10.12 11.03 -4.21
N LEU A 244 -9.31 11.97 -4.70
CA LEU A 244 -9.41 13.38 -4.31
C LEU A 244 -10.67 14.08 -4.85
N PRO A 245 -11.11 13.87 -6.11
CA PRO A 245 -12.42 14.34 -6.56
C PRO A 245 -13.59 13.75 -5.76
N PHE A 246 -13.50 12.48 -5.37
CA PHE A 246 -14.52 11.86 -4.53
C PHE A 246 -14.54 12.46 -3.11
N ALA A 247 -13.38 12.64 -2.49
CA ALA A 247 -13.25 13.34 -1.22
C ALA A 247 -13.76 14.79 -1.29
N ARG A 248 -13.47 15.51 -2.39
CA ARG A 248 -13.95 16.88 -2.64
C ARG A 248 -15.48 16.94 -2.63
N GLU A 249 -16.16 15.98 -3.25
CA GLU A 249 -17.62 15.95 -3.28
C GLU A 249 -18.22 15.73 -1.88
N LEU A 250 -17.62 14.86 -1.07
CA LEU A 250 -18.01 14.66 0.32
C LEU A 250 -17.81 15.94 1.15
N LEU A 251 -16.68 16.63 0.98
CA LEU A 251 -16.45 17.94 1.61
C LEU A 251 -17.48 18.98 1.17
N ARG A 252 -17.85 19.01 -0.13
CA ARG A 252 -18.88 19.91 -0.66
C ARG A 252 -20.25 19.66 -0.03
N MET A 253 -20.56 18.41 0.32
CA MET A 253 -21.76 18.02 1.04
C MET A 253 -21.68 18.24 2.57
N GLY A 254 -20.56 18.78 3.07
CA GLY A 254 -20.37 19.13 4.48
C GLY A 254 -19.78 18.01 5.34
N CYS A 255 -19.37 16.88 4.75
CA CYS A 255 -18.69 15.82 5.48
C CYS A 255 -17.31 16.31 5.96
N GLU A 256 -16.87 15.82 7.11
CA GLU A 256 -15.46 15.82 7.45
C GLU A 256 -14.77 14.61 6.78
N VAL A 257 -13.55 14.78 6.29
CA VAL A 257 -12.84 13.71 5.56
C VAL A 257 -11.47 13.48 6.19
N VAL A 258 -11.15 12.21 6.44
CA VAL A 258 -9.82 11.74 6.89
C VAL A 258 -9.26 10.85 5.79
N LEU A 259 -8.23 11.33 5.09
CA LEU A 259 -7.51 10.50 4.13
C LEU A 259 -6.42 9.71 4.85
N VAL A 260 -6.39 8.41 4.62
CA VAL A 260 -5.47 7.48 5.26
C VAL A 260 -4.56 6.88 4.20
N ALA A 261 -3.26 6.99 4.42
CA ALA A 261 -2.22 6.58 3.48
C ALA A 261 -1.10 5.80 4.19
N ASN A 262 -0.24 5.15 3.41
CA ASN A 262 0.85 4.35 3.96
C ASN A 262 1.84 5.19 4.77
N SER A 263 2.45 4.60 5.81
CA SER A 263 3.51 5.26 6.57
C SER A 263 4.87 5.10 5.89
N LEU A 264 5.08 3.97 5.23
CA LEU A 264 6.28 3.65 4.48
C LEU A 264 5.93 3.37 3.01
N PRO A 265 6.82 3.65 2.05
CA PRO A 265 6.61 3.30 0.66
C PRO A 265 6.36 1.78 0.47
N ALA A 266 5.46 1.46 -0.46
CA ALA A 266 5.20 0.10 -0.90
C ALA A 266 4.68 0.17 -2.33
N ILE A 267 5.42 -0.38 -3.30
CA ILE A 267 5.12 -0.17 -4.73
C ILE A 267 4.88 1.33 -5.03
N ASN A 268 3.83 1.66 -5.77
CA ASN A 268 3.40 3.00 -6.13
C ASN A 268 2.33 3.55 -5.18
N ASP A 269 2.09 2.90 -4.03
CA ASP A 269 1.19 3.39 -3.00
C ASP A 269 1.59 4.79 -2.55
N ILE A 270 0.59 5.64 -2.34
CA ILE A 270 0.83 6.97 -1.79
C ILE A 270 1.10 6.88 -0.29
N THR A 271 2.15 7.53 0.17
CA THR A 271 2.44 7.65 1.60
C THR A 271 1.79 8.91 2.20
N ALA A 272 1.57 8.94 3.51
CA ALA A 272 0.99 10.10 4.18
C ALA A 272 1.83 11.39 4.01
N PRO A 273 3.18 11.38 4.07
CA PRO A 273 3.98 12.55 3.72
C PRO A 273 3.76 13.03 2.27
N GLU A 274 3.74 12.10 1.31
CA GLU A 274 3.50 12.42 -0.10
C GLU A 274 2.10 12.98 -0.33
N LEU A 275 1.08 12.40 0.31
CA LEU A 275 -0.30 12.87 0.23
C LEU A 275 -0.44 14.29 0.80
N ARG A 276 0.24 14.61 1.92
CA ARG A 276 0.25 15.98 2.46
C ARG A 276 0.86 16.98 1.48
N ALA A 277 1.97 16.61 0.83
CA ALA A 277 2.61 17.44 -0.19
C ALA A 277 1.74 17.60 -1.44
N LEU A 278 1.11 16.51 -1.90
CA LEU A 278 0.18 16.49 -3.02
C LEU A 278 -1.04 17.39 -2.74
N LEU A 279 -1.64 17.30 -1.56
CA LEU A 279 -2.76 18.16 -1.16
C LEU A 279 -2.38 19.64 -1.13
N GLY A 280 -1.12 19.98 -0.86
CA GLY A 280 -0.62 21.35 -1.00
C GLY A 280 -0.75 21.87 -2.44
N GLN A 281 -0.40 21.03 -3.42
CA GLN A 281 -0.55 21.36 -4.85
C GLN A 281 -2.02 21.37 -5.29
N VAL A 282 -2.82 20.41 -4.83
CA VAL A 282 -4.26 20.34 -5.16
C VAL A 282 -5.03 21.52 -4.57
N ALA A 283 -4.65 22.01 -3.39
CA ALA A 283 -5.23 23.22 -2.80
C ALA A 283 -5.03 24.46 -3.68
N GLU A 284 -3.97 24.52 -4.49
CA GLU A 284 -3.79 25.60 -5.47
C GLU A 284 -4.82 25.53 -6.61
N LEU A 285 -5.30 24.33 -6.94
CA LEU A 285 -6.23 24.07 -8.04
C LEU A 285 -7.70 24.00 -7.61
N CYS A 286 -7.97 23.74 -6.34
CA CYS A 286 -9.32 23.45 -5.82
C CYS A 286 -9.63 24.25 -4.54
N PRO A 287 -10.50 25.27 -4.61
CA PRO A 287 -10.87 26.09 -3.44
C PRO A 287 -11.53 25.30 -2.29
N ILE A 288 -12.30 24.25 -2.61
CA ILE A 288 -12.97 23.41 -1.61
C ILE A 288 -11.93 22.64 -0.79
N ILE A 289 -10.98 21.99 -1.46
CA ILE A 289 -9.89 21.27 -0.80
C ILE A 289 -9.00 22.24 -0.03
N ARG A 290 -8.70 23.42 -0.57
CA ARG A 290 -7.94 24.47 0.12
C ARG A 290 -8.58 24.84 1.45
N ALA A 291 -9.86 25.22 1.43
CA ALA A 291 -10.58 25.65 2.63
C ALA A 291 -10.64 24.53 3.69
N ALA A 292 -10.95 23.30 3.28
CA ALA A 292 -11.03 22.16 4.19
C ALA A 292 -9.66 21.78 4.79
N ARG A 293 -8.60 21.83 3.99
CA ARG A 293 -7.23 21.56 4.43
C ARG A 293 -6.75 22.64 5.40
N GLU A 294 -6.98 23.92 5.10
CA GLU A 294 -6.60 25.01 6.01
C GLU A 294 -7.34 24.94 7.34
N ALA A 295 -8.62 24.54 7.32
CA ALA A 295 -9.38 24.29 8.54
C ALA A 295 -8.79 23.14 9.37
N ALA A 296 -8.45 22.02 8.72
CA ALA A 296 -7.79 20.89 9.39
C ALA A 296 -6.42 21.27 9.97
N VAL A 297 -5.57 21.99 9.22
CA VAL A 297 -4.24 22.41 9.68
C VAL A 297 -4.34 23.30 10.92
N ARG A 298 -5.31 24.23 10.98
CA ARG A 298 -5.55 25.04 12.18
C ARG A 298 -5.89 24.17 13.40
N VAL A 299 -6.72 23.15 13.19
CA VAL A 299 -7.07 22.19 14.23
C VAL A 299 -5.87 21.36 14.67
N GLU A 300 -5.11 20.82 13.73
CA GLU A 300 -3.91 20.04 14.01
C GLU A 300 -2.88 20.87 14.80
N HIS A 301 -2.71 22.16 14.47
CA HIS A 301 -1.85 23.04 15.26
C HIS A 301 -2.34 23.21 16.71
N ALA A 302 -3.65 23.32 16.92
CA ALA A 302 -4.25 23.46 18.25
C ALA A 302 -4.18 22.17 19.09
N THR A 303 -4.16 21.00 18.44
CA THR A 303 -4.20 19.68 19.09
C THR A 303 -2.82 19.01 19.19
N GLY A 304 -1.74 19.69 18.83
CA GLY A 304 -0.39 19.11 18.83
C GLY A 304 -0.16 18.07 17.71
N GLY A 305 -0.88 18.21 16.60
CA GLY A 305 -0.81 17.35 15.42
C GLY A 305 -1.77 16.16 15.44
N HIS A 306 -2.74 16.15 16.36
CA HIS A 306 -3.74 15.08 16.48
C HIS A 306 -5.03 15.43 15.74
N VAL A 307 -5.71 14.43 15.18
CA VAL A 307 -7.09 14.61 14.69
C VAL A 307 -8.02 14.49 15.91
N PRO A 308 -8.74 15.56 16.31
CA PRO A 308 -9.61 15.47 17.46
C PRO A 308 -10.84 14.59 17.16
N PRO A 309 -11.56 14.13 18.18
CA PRO A 309 -12.89 13.56 18.01
C PRO A 309 -13.79 14.46 17.16
N TYR A 310 -14.71 13.86 16.40
CA TYR A 310 -15.72 14.66 15.71
C TYR A 310 -16.49 15.54 16.73
N PRO A 311 -16.77 16.83 16.44
CA PRO A 311 -17.38 17.74 17.40
C PRO A 311 -18.63 17.17 18.07
N GLY A 312 -18.68 17.27 19.40
CA GLY A 312 -19.78 16.75 20.22
C GLY A 312 -19.68 15.27 20.58
N LEU A 313 -18.66 14.55 20.10
CA LEU A 313 -18.38 13.17 20.51
C LEU A 313 -17.18 13.10 21.45
N THR A 314 -17.24 12.14 22.37
CA THR A 314 -16.09 11.77 23.21
C THR A 314 -15.66 10.35 22.86
N PRO A 315 -14.36 10.04 22.88
CA PRO A 315 -13.88 8.67 22.74
C PRO A 315 -14.49 7.79 23.83
N ALA A 316 -14.86 6.56 23.49
CA ALA A 316 -15.22 5.57 24.50
C ALA A 316 -14.07 5.44 25.51
N ARG A 317 -14.42 5.38 26.80
CA ARG A 317 -13.44 5.33 27.90
C ARG A 317 -12.49 4.15 27.67
N ARG A 318 -11.20 4.43 27.40
CA ARG A 318 -10.17 3.41 27.22
C ARG A 318 -10.16 2.51 28.46
N THR A 319 -10.66 1.29 28.34
CA THR A 319 -10.42 0.26 29.37
C THR A 319 -8.97 -0.15 29.21
N SER A 320 -8.06 0.53 29.91
CA SER A 320 -6.75 -0.05 30.16
C SER A 320 -7.01 -1.41 30.79
N SER A 321 -6.64 -2.50 30.13
CA SER A 321 -6.44 -3.78 30.80
C SER A 321 -5.25 -3.61 31.73
N ALA A 322 -5.49 -2.92 32.85
CA ALA A 322 -4.59 -2.97 33.98
C ALA A 322 -4.56 -4.43 34.41
N LEU A 323 -3.42 -5.08 34.19
CA LEU A 323 -3.10 -6.33 34.86
C LEU A 323 -3.48 -6.16 36.34
N PRO A 324 -4.31 -7.06 36.91
CA PRO A 324 -4.67 -6.95 38.31
C PRO A 324 -3.38 -6.96 39.14
N PRO A 325 -3.26 -6.14 40.19
CA PRO A 325 -2.11 -6.22 41.08
C PRO A 325 -2.10 -7.61 41.68
N SER A 326 -1.03 -8.37 41.42
CA SER A 326 -0.83 -9.65 42.08
C SER A 326 -0.75 -9.39 43.58
N SER A 327 -1.71 -9.94 44.29
CA SER A 327 -1.81 -9.91 45.74
C SER A 327 -0.53 -10.49 46.35
N GLY A 328 0.13 -9.71 47.19
CA GLY A 328 1.22 -10.15 48.03
C GLY A 328 0.76 -11.24 48.99
N GLY A 329 1.14 -12.49 48.70
CA GLY A 329 1.06 -13.60 49.64
C GLY A 329 2.44 -13.83 50.26
N ALA A 330 2.55 -13.60 51.56
CA ALA A 330 3.73 -13.92 52.34
C ALA A 330 4.00 -15.44 52.33
N GLY A 331 5.19 -15.84 51.88
CA GLY A 331 5.71 -17.20 51.93
C GLY A 331 7.23 -17.20 51.90
N THR A 332 7.85 -17.53 53.04
CA THR A 332 9.29 -17.66 53.27
C THR A 332 9.96 -18.78 52.43
N PRO A 333 11.30 -18.75 52.28
CA PRO A 333 11.98 -19.22 51.07
C PRO A 333 12.52 -20.65 51.20
N THR A 334 12.33 -21.46 50.14
CA THR A 334 13.11 -22.68 49.94
C THR A 334 13.38 -22.93 48.47
N GLY A 335 14.66 -23.08 48.11
CA GLY A 335 15.09 -23.73 46.87
C GLY A 335 15.72 -22.80 45.84
N ARG A 336 17.03 -22.56 45.95
CA ARG A 336 17.87 -22.12 44.83
C ARG A 336 17.79 -23.17 43.71
N ARG A 337 17.26 -22.80 42.55
CA ARG A 337 17.64 -23.38 41.25
C ARG A 337 17.96 -22.25 40.29
N SER A 338 19.24 -22.15 39.96
CA SER A 338 19.77 -21.31 38.89
C SER A 338 19.27 -21.81 37.55
N PHE A 339 18.48 -21.00 36.83
CA PHE A 339 18.29 -21.18 35.40
C PHE A 339 19.39 -20.39 34.68
N ALA A 340 20.25 -21.11 33.98
CA ALA A 340 21.25 -20.53 33.10
C ALA A 340 20.55 -19.85 31.92
N VAL A 341 20.93 -18.60 31.67
CA VAL A 341 20.54 -17.83 30.49
C VAL A 341 21.33 -18.40 29.31
N GLU A 342 20.67 -18.94 28.29
CA GLU A 342 21.32 -19.29 27.04
C GLU A 342 21.74 -18.03 26.26
N PRO A 343 22.94 -17.99 25.67
CA PRO A 343 23.41 -16.85 24.89
C PRO A 343 22.73 -16.78 23.50
N PRO A 344 22.78 -15.61 22.83
CA PRO A 344 22.12 -15.39 21.54
C PRO A 344 22.71 -16.24 20.40
N LEU A 345 21.88 -16.51 19.39
CA LEU A 345 22.09 -17.39 18.23
C LEU A 345 23.33 -17.11 17.36
N SER A 346 24.07 -16.02 17.60
CA SER A 346 25.27 -15.65 16.84
C SER A 346 26.54 -16.40 17.26
N GLN A 347 26.50 -17.20 18.34
CA GLN A 347 27.63 -18.05 18.76
C GLN A 347 27.46 -19.56 18.49
N GLN A 348 26.33 -20.01 17.94
CA GLN A 348 26.11 -21.44 17.63
C GLN A 348 26.58 -21.88 16.23
N LEU A 349 27.05 -20.97 15.37
CA LEU A 349 27.50 -21.26 14.00
C LEU A 349 29.03 -21.35 13.81
N GLN A 350 29.79 -21.70 14.86
CA GLN A 350 31.24 -21.91 14.76
C GLN A 350 31.75 -23.30 15.20
N LEU A 351 30.87 -24.27 15.44
CA LEU A 351 31.27 -25.65 15.79
C LEU A 351 30.51 -26.71 14.99
N GLN A 352 30.73 -26.76 13.68
CA GLN A 352 30.59 -28.00 12.89
C GLN A 352 31.62 -28.01 11.76
N GLN A 353 32.82 -28.54 12.04
CA GLN A 353 33.69 -29.08 11.01
C GLN A 353 33.40 -30.57 10.86
N PRO A 354 33.15 -31.10 9.65
CA PRO A 354 33.21 -32.53 9.42
C PRO A 354 34.65 -32.97 9.14
N GLN A 355 35.16 -33.89 9.97
CA GLN A 355 36.36 -34.69 9.70
C GLN A 355 36.08 -35.70 8.55
N PRO A 356 37.05 -36.00 7.68
CA PRO A 356 36.85 -36.81 6.48
C PRO A 356 36.83 -38.32 6.80
N SER A 357 35.85 -39.05 6.24
CA SER A 357 35.90 -40.52 6.19
C SER A 357 36.66 -40.97 4.94
N ALA A 358 37.54 -41.95 5.14
CA ALA A 358 38.44 -42.51 4.13
C ALA A 358 37.69 -43.44 3.17
N ALA A 359 37.44 -43.00 1.94
CA ALA A 359 37.29 -43.83 0.74
C ALA A 359 37.03 -42.97 -0.52
N ALA A 360 38.07 -42.40 -1.13
CA ALA A 360 38.14 -42.07 -2.57
C ALA A 360 39.42 -41.27 -2.87
N ALA A 361 40.56 -41.95 -3.00
CA ALA A 361 41.78 -41.36 -3.57
C ALA A 361 42.67 -42.44 -4.19
N ALA A 362 42.33 -42.84 -5.42
CA ALA A 362 43.20 -43.44 -6.44
C ALA A 362 42.33 -43.77 -7.66
N ALA A 363 42.61 -43.41 -8.90
CA ALA A 363 43.67 -42.62 -9.48
C ALA A 363 43.18 -42.22 -10.88
N ALA A 364 43.30 -40.94 -11.22
CA ALA A 364 43.26 -40.49 -12.60
C ALA A 364 44.66 -40.71 -13.19
N ALA A 365 44.86 -41.81 -13.92
CA ALA A 365 46.02 -42.04 -14.79
C ALA A 365 45.77 -43.26 -15.69
N ALA A 366 45.20 -43.06 -16.88
CA ALA A 366 45.42 -43.89 -18.08
C ALA A 366 44.58 -43.38 -19.25
N ALA A 367 45.06 -42.32 -19.91
CA ALA A 367 44.67 -42.00 -21.28
C ALA A 367 45.93 -41.99 -22.13
N ALA A 368 46.36 -43.17 -22.57
CA ALA A 368 47.34 -43.34 -23.64
C ALA A 368 47.34 -44.81 -24.12
N GLY A 369 47.08 -45.01 -25.41
CA GLY A 369 47.75 -46.05 -26.19
C GLY A 369 46.92 -47.25 -26.69
N ALA A 370 46.74 -47.26 -28.01
CA ALA A 370 46.62 -48.41 -28.93
C ALA A 370 45.35 -49.32 -28.79
N GLY A 371 44.69 -49.76 -29.87
CA GLY A 371 45.01 -49.80 -31.29
C GLY A 371 44.47 -51.13 -31.87
N GLU A 372 43.78 -51.06 -33.02
CA GLU A 372 43.51 -52.16 -33.99
C GLU A 372 42.64 -53.35 -33.53
N GLY A 373 41.74 -53.96 -34.31
CA GLY A 373 41.38 -53.82 -35.72
C GLY A 373 40.26 -54.81 -36.11
N ALA A 374 39.68 -54.55 -37.30
CA ALA A 374 39.03 -55.46 -38.26
C ALA A 374 37.70 -56.19 -37.95
N GLY A 375 36.73 -56.02 -38.88
CA GLY A 375 36.07 -57.18 -39.50
C GLY A 375 34.58 -57.08 -39.88
N ALA A 376 34.32 -56.77 -41.16
CA ALA A 376 33.25 -57.29 -42.04
C ALA A 376 31.75 -56.90 -41.85
N GLY A 377 31.15 -56.34 -42.92
CA GLY A 377 29.69 -56.36 -43.21
C GLY A 377 29.24 -57.66 -43.90
N PRO A 378 28.13 -57.72 -44.69
CA PRO A 378 27.24 -56.65 -45.17
C PRO A 378 25.71 -57.00 -45.23
N SER A 379 24.94 -56.14 -45.93
CA SER A 379 23.64 -56.33 -46.65
C SER A 379 22.33 -55.92 -45.93
N SER A 380 21.69 -54.81 -46.38
CA SER A 380 20.49 -54.72 -47.27
C SER A 380 19.19 -54.56 -46.46
N THR A 381 18.19 -53.71 -46.75
CA THR A 381 17.59 -53.27 -48.03
C THR A 381 16.58 -52.12 -47.80
N ALA A 382 16.43 -51.24 -48.82
CA ALA A 382 15.25 -50.48 -49.30
C ALA A 382 14.22 -49.90 -48.31
N ALA A 383 14.03 -48.58 -48.19
CA ALA A 383 13.37 -47.64 -49.13
C ALA A 383 11.89 -47.93 -49.39
N TRP A 384 10.98 -47.02 -49.01
CA TRP A 384 9.77 -46.68 -49.78
C TRP A 384 9.30 -45.26 -49.46
N THR A 385 9.17 -44.47 -50.52
CA THR A 385 8.71 -43.09 -50.62
C THR A 385 7.20 -42.99 -50.80
N ALA A 386 6.69 -41.86 -50.32
CA ALA A 386 5.39 -41.21 -50.52
C ALA A 386 4.63 -41.47 -51.84
N SER A 387 3.29 -41.46 -51.74
CA SER A 387 2.42 -40.67 -52.63
C SER A 387 1.03 -40.43 -52.02
N SER A 388 0.55 -39.24 -52.36
CA SER A 388 -0.61 -38.44 -51.95
C SER A 388 -1.99 -38.92 -52.40
N SER A 389 -3.06 -38.58 -51.64
CA SER A 389 -4.24 -37.84 -52.13
C SER A 389 -5.34 -37.58 -51.07
N THR A 390 -5.66 -36.29 -50.88
CA THR A 390 -6.98 -35.63 -50.71
C THR A 390 -8.09 -36.23 -49.81
N SER A 391 -8.46 -35.52 -48.72
CA SER A 391 -9.64 -34.62 -48.67
C SER A 391 -10.27 -34.50 -47.26
N SER A 392 -10.52 -33.24 -46.87
CA SER A 392 -11.51 -32.71 -45.92
C SER A 392 -11.68 -33.32 -44.50
N MET A 393 -11.32 -32.56 -43.46
CA MET A 393 -12.31 -31.86 -42.63
C MET A 393 -11.61 -30.98 -41.58
N GLN A 394 -12.20 -29.80 -41.35
CA GLN A 394 -11.78 -28.75 -40.43
C GLN A 394 -11.73 -29.22 -38.97
N ARG A 395 -10.66 -28.84 -38.25
CA ARG A 395 -10.65 -28.43 -36.84
C ARG A 395 -9.46 -27.48 -36.60
N LYS A 396 -9.77 -26.30 -36.06
CA LYS A 396 -8.81 -25.27 -35.62
C LYS A 396 -8.00 -25.78 -34.42
N PRO A 397 -6.68 -25.49 -34.32
CA PRO A 397 -5.98 -25.53 -33.05
C PRO A 397 -5.80 -24.14 -32.44
N SER A 398 -5.83 -24.15 -31.12
CA SER A 398 -5.47 -23.12 -30.16
C SER A 398 -4.04 -22.63 -30.34
N THR A 399 -3.84 -21.30 -30.29
CA THR A 399 -2.52 -20.68 -30.18
C THR A 399 -2.44 -19.85 -28.90
N SER A 400 -1.52 -20.26 -28.03
CA SER A 400 -0.91 -19.45 -26.96
C SER A 400 -0.31 -18.15 -27.51
N PRO A 401 -0.34 -17.03 -26.76
CA PRO A 401 0.53 -15.90 -27.04
C PRO A 401 1.42 -15.58 -25.82
N PHE A 402 2.62 -16.14 -25.77
CA PHE A 402 3.76 -15.52 -25.08
C PHE A 402 5.04 -15.82 -25.86
N ALA A 403 5.46 -14.85 -26.67
CA ALA A 403 6.79 -14.78 -27.25
C ALA A 403 7.14 -13.29 -27.43
N ALA A 404 7.99 -12.74 -26.57
CA ALA A 404 8.61 -11.44 -26.76
C ALA A 404 10.03 -11.65 -27.26
N ALA A 405 10.28 -11.20 -28.48
CA ALA A 405 11.53 -11.31 -29.20
C ALA A 405 12.56 -10.27 -28.73
N ALA A 406 13.83 -10.65 -28.82
CA ALA A 406 15.01 -9.84 -28.59
C ALA A 406 15.06 -8.59 -29.50
N ALA A 407 15.54 -7.47 -28.95
CA ALA A 407 15.84 -6.26 -29.70
C ALA A 407 17.34 -5.94 -29.68
N SER A 408 17.93 -5.84 -30.87
CA SER A 408 19.24 -5.22 -31.14
C SER A 408 19.12 -3.68 -31.18
N PRO A 409 20.21 -2.92 -31.02
CA PRO A 409 20.17 -1.50 -30.66
C PRO A 409 20.07 -0.56 -31.88
N VAL A 410 19.44 0.60 -31.68
CA VAL A 410 19.32 1.71 -32.66
C VAL A 410 19.77 3.02 -31.96
N PRO A 411 20.43 3.96 -32.66
CA PRO A 411 21.60 4.67 -32.13
C PRO A 411 21.30 6.02 -31.47
N SER A 412 22.28 6.46 -30.66
CA SER A 412 22.35 7.74 -29.96
C SER A 412 22.36 8.97 -30.91
N PRO A 413 21.75 10.11 -30.52
CA PRO A 413 21.94 11.37 -31.23
C PRO A 413 23.19 12.13 -30.74
N ASP A 414 23.89 12.70 -31.71
CA ASP A 414 25.13 13.50 -31.60
C ASP A 414 24.89 14.87 -30.91
N PRO A 415 25.85 15.43 -30.15
CA PRO A 415 25.67 16.65 -29.38
C PRO A 415 26.27 17.86 -30.09
N THR A 416 25.45 18.76 -30.65
CA THR A 416 25.92 20.10 -31.06
C THR A 416 24.85 21.19 -30.90
N ALA A 417 25.30 22.35 -30.38
CA ALA A 417 24.65 23.68 -30.33
C ALA A 417 23.96 24.08 -28.98
N PRO A 418 23.95 25.37 -28.61
CA PRO A 418 24.79 25.86 -27.50
C PRO A 418 24.00 26.42 -26.30
N ALA A 419 24.69 26.48 -25.16
CA ALA A 419 24.21 26.99 -23.88
C ALA A 419 23.93 28.50 -23.92
N SER A 420 22.72 28.90 -23.47
CA SER A 420 22.39 30.27 -23.11
C SER A 420 22.71 30.50 -21.63
N SER A 421 23.52 31.51 -21.38
CA SER A 421 24.04 31.93 -20.09
C SER A 421 23.08 32.91 -19.40
N HIS A 422 22.65 32.56 -18.18
CA HIS A 422 22.11 33.51 -17.22
C HIS A 422 22.99 33.55 -15.95
N PRO A 423 23.19 34.73 -15.35
CA PRO A 423 24.23 34.96 -14.33
C PRO A 423 23.82 34.42 -12.95
N PRO A 424 24.80 34.08 -12.08
CA PRO A 424 24.52 33.58 -10.74
C PRO A 424 24.08 34.71 -9.81
N ALA A 425 23.02 34.44 -9.04
CA ALA A 425 22.57 35.28 -7.94
C ALA A 425 23.60 35.33 -6.81
N ALA A 426 23.84 36.54 -6.31
CA ALA A 426 24.81 36.88 -5.29
C ALA A 426 24.51 36.23 -3.94
N ALA A 427 25.54 35.65 -3.33
CA ALA A 427 25.54 35.18 -1.95
C ALA A 427 25.56 36.37 -0.97
N LEU A 428 24.66 36.35 0.01
CA LEU A 428 24.68 37.26 1.16
C LEU A 428 25.32 36.57 2.38
N PRO A 429 26.03 37.32 3.25
CA PRO A 429 26.94 36.76 4.24
C PRO A 429 26.25 36.29 5.53
N ILE A 430 26.77 35.19 6.08
CA ILE A 430 26.46 34.64 7.40
C ILE A 430 27.18 35.46 8.47
N PRO A 431 26.49 36.01 9.50
CA PRO A 431 27.16 36.53 10.68
C PRO A 431 27.39 35.42 11.71
N ALA A 432 28.66 35.26 12.09
CA ALA A 432 29.10 34.50 13.25
C ALA A 432 28.70 35.21 14.56
N GLY A 433 28.22 34.45 15.54
CA GLY A 433 27.95 34.99 16.88
C GLY A 433 27.33 33.97 17.83
N ARG A 434 28.17 33.18 18.51
CA ARG A 434 27.80 32.49 19.75
C ARG A 434 27.60 33.52 20.87
N PRO A 435 26.64 33.29 21.77
CA PRO A 435 26.86 33.57 23.18
C PRO A 435 26.70 32.32 24.06
N SER A 436 27.55 32.31 25.08
CA SER A 436 27.80 31.29 26.08
C SER A 436 26.76 31.25 27.21
N ALA A 437 26.55 30.02 27.70
CA ALA A 437 26.23 29.57 29.06
C ALA A 437 25.73 30.58 30.11
N HIS A 438 24.48 30.37 30.59
CA HIS A 438 24.04 30.60 31.97
C HIS A 438 22.93 29.57 32.30
N SER A 439 23.22 28.55 33.11
CA SER A 439 22.83 28.46 34.53
C SER A 439 21.35 28.12 34.74
N TYR A 440 21.01 26.83 34.73
CA TYR A 440 19.74 26.33 35.28
C TYR A 440 19.85 26.20 36.81
N PRO A 441 18.89 26.69 37.60
CA PRO A 441 18.89 26.49 39.04
C PRO A 441 18.50 25.04 39.40
N HIS A 442 19.28 24.44 40.30
CA HIS A 442 19.00 23.17 40.95
C HIS A 442 17.64 23.17 41.67
N LEU A 443 16.80 22.18 41.39
CA LEU A 443 15.69 21.78 42.27
C LEU A 443 16.17 20.68 43.24
N PRO A 444 15.78 20.71 44.53
CA PRO A 444 16.15 19.69 45.49
C PRO A 444 15.28 18.43 45.33
N PRO A 445 15.75 17.25 45.79
CA PRO A 445 14.95 16.04 45.74
C PRO A 445 13.92 16.07 46.88
N THR A 446 12.63 16.04 46.54
CA THR A 446 11.57 15.77 47.52
C THR A 446 11.12 14.32 47.36
N THR A 447 11.50 13.50 48.34
CA THR A 447 10.87 12.24 48.67
C THR A 447 9.48 12.50 49.27
N SER A 448 8.43 12.01 48.63
CA SER A 448 7.22 11.56 49.33
C SER A 448 6.40 10.66 48.40
N GLU A 449 6.35 9.38 48.74
CA GLU A 449 5.30 8.48 48.29
C GLU A 449 3.93 9.04 48.68
N GLY A 450 3.00 9.09 47.74
CA GLY A 450 1.63 9.53 48.00
C GLY A 450 0.77 9.48 46.75
N ALA A 451 -0.19 8.54 46.74
CA ALA A 451 -1.38 8.46 45.90
C ALA A 451 -1.23 8.93 44.44
N GLY A 452 -1.09 7.97 43.52
CA GLY A 452 -1.10 8.23 42.08
C GLY A 452 -2.33 9.03 41.66
N THR A 453 -2.15 10.31 41.38
CA THR A 453 -3.03 11.06 40.50
C THR A 453 -3.13 10.30 39.19
N PRO A 454 -4.33 10.06 38.64
CA PRO A 454 -4.45 9.51 37.29
C PRO A 454 -3.62 10.39 36.34
N PRO A 455 -2.99 9.80 35.31
CA PRO A 455 -2.29 10.60 34.31
C PRO A 455 -3.24 11.71 33.81
N PRO A 456 -2.73 12.92 33.55
CA PRO A 456 -3.57 13.98 33.01
C PRO A 456 -4.31 13.44 31.79
N PRO A 457 -5.60 13.80 31.61
CA PRO A 457 -6.34 13.38 30.43
C PRO A 457 -5.51 13.73 29.18
N PRO A 458 -5.48 12.84 28.17
CA PRO A 458 -4.69 13.08 26.97
C PRO A 458 -4.97 14.49 26.41
N ALA A 459 -3.93 15.16 25.91
CA ALA A 459 -3.92 16.60 25.62
C ALA A 459 -5.10 17.12 24.77
N TRP A 460 -5.77 16.23 24.02
CA TRP A 460 -6.94 16.57 23.22
C TRP A 460 -8.21 16.91 24.03
N HIS A 461 -8.33 16.52 25.31
CA HIS A 461 -9.48 16.91 26.13
C HIS A 461 -9.57 18.44 26.32
N ALA A 462 -8.43 19.12 26.38
CA ALA A 462 -8.37 20.59 26.38
C ALA A 462 -8.60 21.19 24.98
N ALA A 463 -8.23 20.45 23.92
CA ALA A 463 -8.39 20.88 22.54
C ALA A 463 -9.84 20.78 22.03
N ALA A 464 -10.69 19.92 22.62
CA ALA A 464 -12.11 19.82 22.25
C ALA A 464 -12.90 21.14 22.44
N SER A 465 -12.45 21.98 23.39
CA SER A 465 -12.98 23.32 23.63
C SER A 465 -12.32 24.42 22.77
N ASP A 466 -11.36 24.09 21.91
CA ASP A 466 -10.66 25.07 21.09
C ASP A 466 -11.61 25.68 20.03
N PRO A 467 -11.66 27.01 19.86
CA PRO A 467 -12.48 27.65 18.84
C PRO A 467 -12.17 27.20 17.41
N ALA A 468 -10.93 26.80 17.11
CA ALA A 468 -10.54 26.27 15.81
C ALA A 468 -11.15 24.89 15.54
N VAL A 469 -11.27 24.04 16.58
CA VAL A 469 -11.92 22.72 16.50
C VAL A 469 -13.40 22.87 16.21
N ASN A 470 -14.04 23.83 16.86
CA ASN A 470 -15.47 24.12 16.71
C ASN A 470 -15.78 25.07 15.54
N ALA A 471 -14.77 25.48 14.76
CA ALA A 471 -14.98 26.35 13.62
C ALA A 471 -15.88 25.68 12.57
N PRO A 472 -16.85 26.43 12.01
CA PRO A 472 -17.78 25.91 11.02
C PRO A 472 -17.06 25.54 9.72
N GLY A 473 -17.58 24.53 9.04
CA GLY A 473 -17.08 24.06 7.75
C GLY A 473 -16.36 22.70 7.83
N PRO A 474 -16.29 21.99 6.69
CA PRO A 474 -15.69 20.67 6.59
C PRO A 474 -14.17 20.76 6.75
N LYS A 475 -13.55 19.69 7.25
CA LYS A 475 -12.10 19.59 7.49
C LYS A 475 -11.55 18.38 6.74
N LEU A 476 -10.35 18.52 6.18
CA LEU A 476 -9.66 17.47 5.44
C LEU A 476 -8.34 17.12 6.13
N TYR A 477 -8.31 15.99 6.84
CA TYR A 477 -7.13 15.49 7.56
C TYR A 477 -6.36 14.45 6.75
N VAL A 478 -5.07 14.28 7.08
CA VAL A 478 -4.24 13.19 6.56
C VAL A 478 -3.61 12.41 7.72
N VAL A 479 -3.83 11.11 7.74
CA VAL A 479 -3.32 10.19 8.77
C VAL A 479 -2.53 9.05 8.13
N ALA A 480 -1.48 8.61 8.79
CA ALA A 480 -0.67 7.48 8.35
C ALA A 480 -1.19 6.19 9.02
N ASN A 481 -1.27 5.09 8.27
CA ASN A 481 -1.83 3.82 8.75
C ASN A 481 -0.87 2.90 9.52
N GLY A 482 0.41 3.30 9.68
CA GLY A 482 1.47 2.49 10.28
C GLY A 482 2.12 1.45 9.36
N GLN A 483 1.71 1.34 8.10
CA GLN A 483 2.06 0.22 7.23
C GLN A 483 2.98 0.62 6.07
N GLY A 484 3.67 -0.39 5.54
CA GLY A 484 4.56 -0.34 4.38
C GLY A 484 4.36 -1.56 3.48
N SER A 485 3.10 -1.96 3.29
CA SER A 485 2.65 -3.06 2.43
C SER A 485 1.56 -2.52 1.49
N PRO A 486 1.42 -3.07 0.27
CA PRO A 486 0.28 -2.75 -0.61
C PRO A 486 -1.06 -3.31 -0.11
N CYS A 487 -1.04 -4.13 0.94
CA CYS A 487 -2.23 -4.64 1.61
C CYS A 487 -2.48 -3.92 2.93
N LEU A 488 -3.70 -4.04 3.46
CA LEU A 488 -4.14 -3.34 4.67
C LEU A 488 -4.48 -4.33 5.79
N ASP A 489 -3.65 -4.33 6.84
CA ASP A 489 -3.89 -5.13 8.04
C ASP A 489 -4.40 -4.25 9.20
N LEU A 490 -5.66 -4.43 9.60
CA LEU A 490 -6.29 -3.63 10.65
C LEU A 490 -6.15 -4.23 12.06
N ARG A 491 -5.38 -5.32 12.23
CA ARG A 491 -5.09 -5.91 13.55
C ARG A 491 -4.33 -4.95 14.46
N ARG A 492 -3.46 -4.11 13.88
CA ARG A 492 -2.57 -3.21 14.62
C ARG A 492 -2.38 -1.90 13.86
N VAL A 493 -3.02 -0.84 14.35
CA VAL A 493 -2.90 0.52 13.80
C VAL A 493 -2.26 1.47 14.81
N PRO A 494 -1.60 2.56 14.35
CA PRO A 494 -1.13 3.61 15.24
C PRO A 494 -2.29 4.28 16.00
N ASP A 495 -2.02 4.67 17.25
CA ASP A 495 -2.87 5.51 18.09
C ASP A 495 -3.49 6.70 17.34
N ARG A 496 -2.71 7.41 16.53
CA ARG A 496 -3.21 8.55 15.75
C ARG A 496 -4.29 8.17 14.73
N LEU A 497 -4.23 6.97 14.15
CA LEU A 497 -5.28 6.48 13.26
C LEU A 497 -6.52 6.08 14.06
N ALA A 498 -6.33 5.38 15.18
CA ALA A 498 -7.43 5.01 16.06
C ALA A 498 -8.17 6.23 16.65
N GLU A 499 -7.45 7.29 17.04
CA GLU A 499 -8.04 8.55 17.51
C GLU A 499 -8.88 9.23 16.41
N ALA A 500 -8.41 9.19 15.16
CA ALA A 500 -9.13 9.75 14.02
C ALA A 500 -10.45 9.03 13.70
N CYS A 501 -10.63 7.78 14.16
CA CYS A 501 -11.87 7.01 13.96
C CYS A 501 -13.07 7.57 14.72
N VAL A 502 -12.88 8.42 15.74
CA VAL A 502 -13.99 8.88 16.58
C VAL A 502 -14.94 9.80 15.80
N GLY A 503 -16.13 9.27 15.53
CA GLY A 503 -17.17 9.94 14.75
C GLY A 503 -17.23 9.54 13.27
N VAL A 504 -16.36 8.61 12.84
CA VAL A 504 -16.47 8.00 11.51
C VAL A 504 -17.76 7.19 11.43
N ASP A 505 -18.57 7.51 10.42
CA ASP A 505 -19.80 6.80 10.07
C ASP A 505 -19.83 6.30 8.62
N LEU A 506 -18.76 6.56 7.85
CA LEU A 506 -18.46 5.87 6.59
C LEU A 506 -16.96 5.56 6.48
N LEU A 507 -16.65 4.30 6.22
CA LEU A 507 -15.32 3.83 5.88
C LEU A 507 -15.22 3.53 4.37
N VAL A 508 -14.28 4.16 3.68
CA VAL A 508 -13.98 3.87 2.27
C VAL A 508 -12.64 3.13 2.21
N ILE A 509 -12.64 1.93 1.62
CA ILE A 509 -11.41 1.15 1.38
C ILE A 509 -11.26 0.98 -0.13
N GLU A 510 -10.24 1.62 -0.67
CA GLU A 510 -9.95 1.60 -2.10
C GLU A 510 -8.74 0.69 -2.38
N GLY A 511 -8.72 0.01 -3.52
CA GLY A 511 -7.58 -0.78 -3.95
C GLY A 511 -7.75 -2.29 -3.87
N MET A 512 -7.22 -3.01 -4.87
CA MET A 512 -7.24 -4.48 -4.87
C MET A 512 -6.48 -5.04 -3.67
N GLY A 513 -5.34 -4.45 -3.31
CA GLY A 513 -4.54 -4.89 -2.16
C GLY A 513 -5.28 -4.72 -0.83
N ARG A 514 -5.97 -3.59 -0.64
CA ARG A 514 -6.61 -3.21 0.63
C ARG A 514 -8.04 -3.74 0.79
N ALA A 515 -8.77 -3.94 -0.30
CA ALA A 515 -10.19 -4.32 -0.28
C ALA A 515 -10.52 -5.71 -0.85
N ILE A 516 -9.61 -6.32 -1.63
CA ILE A 516 -9.81 -7.66 -2.20
C ILE A 516 -8.80 -8.67 -1.65
N HIS A 517 -7.50 -8.41 -1.74
CA HIS A 517 -6.49 -9.29 -1.15
C HIS A 517 -6.62 -9.34 0.36
N THR A 518 -6.93 -8.17 0.93
CA THR A 518 -7.29 -8.02 2.33
C THR A 518 -8.66 -7.37 2.49
N ASN A 519 -9.30 -7.58 3.64
CA ASN A 519 -10.54 -6.94 4.08
C ASN A 519 -11.79 -7.20 3.24
N LEU A 520 -11.80 -8.11 2.27
CA LEU A 520 -13.01 -8.38 1.47
C LEU A 520 -14.21 -8.76 2.36
N HIS A 521 -13.95 -9.61 3.35
CA HIS A 521 -14.94 -10.13 4.30
C HIS A 521 -14.95 -9.39 5.64
N ALA A 522 -14.10 -8.39 5.84
CA ALA A 522 -14.07 -7.61 7.08
C ALA A 522 -15.37 -6.82 7.24
N THR A 523 -15.91 -6.85 8.45
CA THR A 523 -17.11 -6.12 8.88
C THR A 523 -16.74 -5.00 9.85
N PHE A 524 -17.51 -3.92 9.79
CA PHE A 524 -17.23 -2.69 10.52
C PHE A 524 -18.45 -2.21 11.31
N THR A 525 -18.21 -1.41 12.34
CA THR A 525 -19.26 -0.79 13.18
C THR A 525 -19.94 0.41 12.52
N CYS A 526 -19.55 0.76 11.29
CA CYS A 526 -20.07 1.87 10.49
C CYS A 526 -20.37 1.41 9.06
N ASP A 527 -21.00 2.26 8.26
CA ASP A 527 -21.17 2.01 6.83
C ASP A 527 -19.80 1.83 6.17
N VAL A 528 -19.70 0.93 5.18
CA VAL A 528 -18.46 0.66 4.45
C VAL A 528 -18.70 0.72 2.95
N LEU A 529 -17.77 1.34 2.22
CA LEU A 529 -17.70 1.34 0.77
C LEU A 529 -16.34 0.80 0.33
N LYS A 530 -16.33 -0.39 -0.28
CA LYS A 530 -15.13 -1.01 -0.84
C LYS A 530 -15.14 -0.84 -2.36
N LEU A 531 -14.10 -0.19 -2.90
CA LEU A 531 -13.96 0.11 -4.32
C LEU A 531 -12.66 -0.50 -4.83
N ALA A 532 -12.74 -1.43 -5.77
CA ALA A 532 -11.53 -2.00 -6.35
C ALA A 532 -11.76 -2.57 -7.73
N MET A 533 -10.71 -2.52 -8.55
CA MET A 533 -10.61 -3.29 -9.78
C MET A 533 -9.84 -4.59 -9.56
N ILE A 534 -10.30 -5.67 -10.17
CA ILE A 534 -9.64 -6.97 -10.11
C ILE A 534 -8.58 -7.08 -11.22
N LYS A 535 -7.31 -6.96 -10.84
CA LYS A 535 -6.15 -7.00 -11.78
C LYS A 535 -5.59 -8.41 -11.97
N THR A 536 -6.27 -9.44 -11.47
CA THR A 536 -5.81 -10.82 -11.57
C THR A 536 -6.97 -11.72 -12.01
N GLU A 537 -6.87 -12.31 -13.19
CA GLU A 537 -7.92 -13.15 -13.76
C GLU A 537 -8.24 -14.37 -12.87
N ARG A 538 -7.21 -14.96 -12.25
CA ARG A 538 -7.36 -16.06 -11.28
C ARG A 538 -8.28 -15.66 -10.11
N LEU A 539 -8.05 -14.48 -9.53
CA LEU A 539 -8.88 -13.95 -8.44
C LEU A 539 -10.28 -13.59 -8.92
N ALA A 540 -10.41 -12.97 -10.09
CA ALA A 540 -11.71 -12.61 -10.65
C ALA A 540 -12.62 -13.84 -10.79
N ARG A 541 -12.09 -14.93 -11.38
CA ARG A 541 -12.82 -16.18 -11.51
C ARG A 541 -13.10 -16.84 -10.15
N LYS A 542 -12.11 -16.92 -9.28
CA LYS A 542 -12.21 -17.63 -7.98
C LYS A 542 -13.20 -16.96 -7.01
N LEU A 543 -13.14 -15.64 -6.89
CA LEU A 543 -13.90 -14.90 -5.88
C LEU A 543 -15.25 -14.37 -6.40
N PHE A 544 -15.35 -14.10 -7.70
CA PHE A 544 -16.51 -13.39 -8.26
C PHE A 544 -17.13 -14.08 -9.47
N GLY A 545 -16.54 -15.18 -9.98
CA GLY A 545 -16.96 -15.77 -11.26
C GLY A 545 -16.80 -14.81 -12.45
N GLY A 546 -15.96 -13.77 -12.29
CA GLY A 546 -15.79 -12.67 -13.23
C GLY A 546 -14.53 -12.76 -14.09
N GLY A 547 -14.28 -11.70 -14.84
CA GLY A 547 -13.14 -11.52 -15.73
C GLY A 547 -12.09 -10.55 -15.21
N LEU A 548 -10.93 -10.53 -15.86
CA LEU A 548 -9.90 -9.52 -15.62
C LEU A 548 -10.46 -8.11 -15.84
N TYR A 549 -10.13 -7.19 -14.95
CA TYR A 549 -10.61 -5.79 -14.91
C TYR A 549 -12.09 -5.60 -14.55
N ASP A 550 -12.77 -6.66 -14.12
CA ASP A 550 -14.04 -6.48 -13.41
C ASP A 550 -13.84 -5.65 -12.15
N CYS A 551 -14.88 -4.91 -11.77
CA CYS A 551 -14.87 -4.04 -10.61
C CYS A 551 -15.75 -4.58 -9.49
N ILE A 552 -15.44 -4.15 -8.27
CA ILE A 552 -16.33 -4.25 -7.13
C ILE A 552 -16.65 -2.85 -6.61
N CYS A 553 -17.93 -2.61 -6.37
CA CYS A 553 -18.46 -1.54 -5.56
C CYS A 553 -19.33 -2.20 -4.49
N VAL A 554 -18.75 -2.47 -3.33
CA VAL A 554 -19.45 -3.12 -2.21
C VAL A 554 -19.78 -2.05 -1.19
N TYR A 555 -21.06 -1.76 -1.05
CA TYR A 555 -21.60 -0.88 -0.04
C TYR A 555 -22.46 -1.70 0.91
N ALA A 556 -22.24 -1.53 2.21
CA ALA A 556 -23.06 -2.14 3.25
C ALA A 556 -23.21 -1.16 4.41
N THR A 557 -24.40 -1.09 4.99
CA THR A 557 -24.63 -0.26 6.19
C THR A 557 -24.05 -0.93 7.43
N ALA A 558 -23.92 -0.16 8.51
CA ALA A 558 -23.54 -0.71 9.82
C ALA A 558 -24.51 -1.81 10.28
N GLU A 559 -25.81 -1.65 10.03
CA GLU A 559 -26.84 -2.61 10.42
C GLU A 559 -26.80 -3.90 9.58
N GLU A 560 -26.54 -3.79 8.28
CA GLU A 560 -26.44 -4.96 7.38
C GLU A 560 -25.24 -5.85 7.72
N GLN A 561 -24.14 -5.26 8.21
CA GLN A 561 -22.91 -5.99 8.57
C GLN A 561 -22.99 -6.74 9.91
N GLN A 562 -24.02 -6.48 10.72
CA GLN A 562 -24.23 -7.11 12.04
C GLN A 562 -25.23 -8.27 11.99
N GLN A 563 -25.82 -8.53 10.82
CA GLN A 563 -26.74 -9.64 10.53
C GLN A 563 -25.97 -10.80 9.89
#